data_AF-A0A928BHR7-F1
#
_entry.id   AF-A0A928BHR7-F1
#
_cell.length_a   1.000
_cell.length_b   1.000
_cell.length_c   1.000
_cell.angle_alpha   90.00
_cell.angle_beta   90.00
_cell.angle_gamma   90.00
#
_symmetry.space_group_name_H-M   'P 1'
#
loop_
_entity.id
_entity.type
_entity.pdbx_description
1 polymer ?
#
loop_
_entity_poly.entity_id
_entity_poly.type
_entity_poly.pdbx_seq_one_letter_code
_entity_poly.pdbx_strand_id
1 'polypeptide(L)'
;MMNINKKILLAGILTAFLSAGMASAQTQNFQKRYELLTAQVGRSGVGVETLLEKWEKADSTDRDMLLAKFDYYYTKSQSEIVVVKPDKKYLGQDPLLSLKDSTGNKVYYFREINYDDAIFSQALNSAERLISLYPDELDYRFLKANALISYEKDSPDMAYAYLSELISVNSSRTKPWNIEGKKMDEGFFPDAMQEYCRTFYSVGSGSSMKVFFALSERLSKLYPENMCFLSNIATYYMVAEEKPKLALKYYNKVLKKVKDDEVALRNSYVAARKCGNEKLMEKYRGLLVKYGYVK
;
A
#
# COMPACT_ATOMS: atom_id res chain seq x y z
N MET A 1 56.47 7.12 56.54
CA MET A 1 57.07 6.36 55.42
C MET A 1 56.05 5.33 54.96
N MET A 2 55.68 5.13 53.70
CA MET A 2 55.90 5.83 52.43
C MET A 2 54.86 5.25 51.45
N ASN A 3 54.44 6.07 50.48
CA ASN A 3 53.51 5.80 49.38
C ASN A 3 53.83 4.55 48.53
N ILE A 4 52.82 4.11 47.73
CA ILE A 4 52.84 3.48 46.36
C ILE A 4 51.68 2.46 46.29
N ASN A 5 50.72 2.43 45.36
CA ASN A 5 50.41 3.18 44.15
C ASN A 5 48.92 2.98 43.80
N LYS A 6 48.15 4.07 43.65
CA LYS A 6 46.86 4.09 42.95
C LYS A 6 47.12 4.21 41.45
N LYS A 7 47.15 3.11 40.70
CA LYS A 7 47.08 3.12 39.22
C LYS A 7 46.55 1.79 38.69
N ILE A 8 45.23 1.63 38.58
CA ILE A 8 44.59 0.92 37.45
C ILE A 8 43.30 1.69 37.16
N LEU A 9 43.45 2.77 36.40
CA LEU A 9 42.37 3.57 35.86
C LEU A 9 42.13 3.09 34.42
N LEU A 10 40.86 2.81 34.09
CA LEU A 10 40.25 2.81 32.75
C LEU A 10 41.10 2.28 31.58
N ALA A 11 40.87 1.02 31.18
CA ALA A 11 41.25 0.54 29.83
C ALA A 11 40.17 -0.35 29.16
N GLY A 12 38.91 -0.29 29.62
CA GLY A 12 37.87 -1.25 29.20
C GLY A 12 36.64 -0.68 28.50
N ILE A 13 36.55 0.62 28.20
CA ILE A 13 35.33 1.23 27.61
C ILE A 13 35.59 1.99 26.29
N LEU A 14 36.84 2.10 25.82
CA LEU A 14 37.13 2.87 24.60
C LEU A 14 36.99 2.07 23.27
N THR A 15 36.85 0.74 23.31
CA THR A 15 36.79 -0.09 22.09
C THR A 15 35.39 -0.22 21.47
N ALA A 16 34.32 0.11 22.19
CA ALA A 16 32.95 0.05 21.65
C ALA A 16 32.52 1.32 20.90
N PHE A 17 33.18 2.47 21.14
CA PHE A 17 32.86 3.73 20.45
C PHE A 17 33.62 3.93 19.13
N LEU A 18 34.78 3.27 18.96
CA LEU A 18 35.55 3.34 17.71
C LEU A 18 34.95 2.47 16.59
N SER A 19 34.33 1.33 16.92
CA SER A 19 33.69 0.45 15.93
C SER A 19 32.39 1.05 15.36
N ALA A 20 31.57 1.71 16.18
CA ALA A 20 30.36 2.39 15.72
C ALA A 20 30.66 3.59 14.79
N GLY A 21 31.75 4.33 15.05
CA GLY A 21 32.22 5.42 14.19
C GLY A 21 32.78 4.95 12.84
N MET A 22 33.45 3.80 12.80
CA MET A 22 33.96 3.21 11.55
C MET A 22 32.85 2.56 10.72
N ALA A 23 31.90 1.87 11.35
CA ALA A 23 30.74 1.28 10.68
C ALA A 23 29.85 2.36 10.03
N SER A 24 29.55 3.45 10.75
CA SER A 24 28.73 4.55 10.20
C SER A 24 29.40 5.28 9.03
N ALA A 25 30.73 5.51 9.07
CA ALA A 25 31.47 6.10 7.96
C ALA A 25 31.54 5.18 6.73
N GLN A 26 31.62 3.86 6.95
CA GLN A 26 31.62 2.86 5.88
C GLN A 26 30.23 2.68 5.25
N THR A 27 29.15 2.67 6.04
CA THR A 27 27.75 2.68 5.57
C THR A 27 27.45 3.89 4.70
N GLN A 28 27.81 5.11 5.14
CA GLN A 28 27.61 6.32 4.35
C GLN A 28 28.38 6.29 3.01
N ASN A 29 29.50 5.56 2.95
CA ASN A 29 30.25 5.35 1.71
C ASN A 29 29.49 4.42 0.74
N PHE A 30 28.91 3.33 1.26
CA PHE A 30 28.11 2.41 0.45
C PHE A 30 26.85 3.05 -0.10
N GLN A 31 26.09 3.79 0.72
CA GLN A 31 24.87 4.48 0.29
C GLN A 31 25.15 5.47 -0.85
N LYS A 32 26.16 6.33 -0.71
CA LYS A 32 26.55 7.27 -1.78
C LYS A 32 26.97 6.56 -3.07
N ARG A 33 27.71 5.45 -2.96
CA ARG A 33 28.07 4.64 -4.14
C ARG A 33 26.84 4.01 -4.78
N TYR A 34 25.87 3.56 -3.99
CA TYR A 34 24.63 2.99 -4.48
C TYR A 34 23.80 4.02 -5.24
N GLU A 35 23.62 5.22 -4.68
CA GLU A 35 22.93 6.33 -5.32
C GLU A 35 23.59 6.73 -6.65
N LEU A 36 24.92 6.90 -6.65
CA LEU A 36 25.67 7.23 -7.88
C LEU A 36 25.56 6.13 -8.93
N LEU A 37 25.68 4.87 -8.52
CA LEU A 37 25.62 3.74 -9.44
C LEU A 37 24.22 3.59 -10.04
N THR A 38 23.19 3.59 -9.21
CA THR A 38 21.80 3.43 -9.67
C THR A 38 21.31 4.61 -10.51
N ALA A 39 21.84 5.82 -10.29
CA ALA A 39 21.59 6.95 -11.18
C ALA A 39 22.16 6.74 -12.60
N GLN A 40 23.25 5.97 -12.73
CA GLN A 40 23.89 5.71 -14.02
C GLN A 40 23.34 4.47 -14.73
N VAL A 41 23.09 3.39 -13.99
CA VAL A 41 22.75 2.08 -14.58
C VAL A 41 21.34 1.59 -14.25
N GLY A 42 20.58 2.36 -13.47
CA GLY A 42 19.27 1.96 -12.96
C GLY A 42 19.36 1.07 -11.72
N ARG A 43 18.21 0.88 -11.06
CA ARG A 43 18.10 0.13 -9.80
C ARG A 43 18.54 -1.33 -9.89
N SER A 44 18.42 -1.96 -11.06
CA SER A 44 18.82 -3.35 -11.32
C SER A 44 20.03 -3.48 -12.27
N GLY A 45 20.74 -2.38 -12.50
CA GLY A 45 21.84 -2.32 -13.46
C GLY A 45 23.11 -3.08 -13.04
N VAL A 46 24.05 -3.18 -13.98
CA VAL A 46 25.32 -3.91 -13.80
C VAL A 46 26.09 -3.36 -12.60
N GLY A 47 26.55 -4.27 -11.73
CA GLY A 47 27.38 -3.94 -10.55
C GLY A 47 26.59 -3.58 -9.29
N VAL A 48 25.28 -3.33 -9.37
CA VAL A 48 24.47 -3.00 -8.18
C VAL A 48 24.42 -4.18 -7.21
N GLU A 49 24.20 -5.40 -7.71
CA GLU A 49 24.19 -6.62 -6.88
C GLU A 49 25.50 -6.80 -6.12
N THR A 50 26.63 -6.67 -6.82
CA THR A 50 27.97 -6.79 -6.21
C THR A 50 28.22 -5.73 -5.14
N LEU A 51 27.71 -4.51 -5.33
CA LEU A 51 27.79 -3.46 -4.31
C LEU A 51 26.95 -3.83 -3.09
N LEU A 52 25.72 -4.30 -3.30
CA LEU A 52 24.81 -4.72 -2.22
C LEU A 52 25.36 -5.91 -1.43
N GLU A 53 25.95 -6.91 -2.08
CA GLU A 53 26.61 -8.03 -1.40
C GLU A 53 27.78 -7.58 -0.51
N LYS A 54 28.56 -6.59 -0.97
CA LYS A 54 29.66 -6.01 -0.17
C LYS A 54 29.12 -5.19 0.99
N TRP A 55 28.04 -4.45 0.78
CA TRP A 55 27.38 -3.68 1.83
C TRP A 55 26.80 -4.60 2.90
N GLU A 56 26.07 -5.65 2.50
CA GLU A 56 25.51 -6.64 3.42
C GLU A 56 26.58 -7.40 4.22
N LYS A 57 27.73 -7.70 3.61
CA LYS A 57 28.88 -8.30 4.33
C LYS A 57 29.47 -7.35 5.38
N ALA A 58 29.41 -6.04 5.15
CA ALA A 58 29.91 -5.04 6.08
C ALA A 58 28.92 -4.77 7.22
N ASP A 59 27.65 -4.57 6.88
CA ASP A 59 26.56 -4.47 7.83
C ASP A 59 25.28 -5.05 7.22
N SER A 60 24.90 -6.20 7.76
CA SER A 60 23.74 -6.95 7.28
C SER A 60 22.40 -6.44 7.85
N THR A 61 22.45 -5.54 8.83
CA THR A 61 21.28 -4.94 9.50
C THR A 61 21.00 -3.51 9.09
N ASP A 62 21.86 -2.97 8.22
CA ASP A 62 21.75 -1.64 7.65
C ASP A 62 20.40 -1.45 6.94
N ARG A 63 19.64 -0.45 7.38
CA ARG A 63 18.30 -0.13 6.89
C ARG A 63 18.32 0.23 5.41
N ASP A 64 19.23 1.10 5.00
CA ASP A 64 19.29 1.62 3.63
C ASP A 64 19.77 0.53 2.67
N MET A 65 20.67 -0.34 3.13
CA MET A 65 21.08 -1.54 2.40
C MET A 65 19.90 -2.48 2.12
N LEU A 66 19.08 -2.77 3.14
CA LEU A 66 17.94 -3.67 2.99
C LEU A 66 16.86 -3.08 2.08
N LEU A 67 16.61 -1.76 2.17
CA LEU A 67 15.75 -1.04 1.22
C LEU A 67 16.32 -1.12 -0.20
N ALA A 68 17.62 -0.92 -0.36
CA ALA A 68 18.29 -1.01 -1.65
C ALA A 68 18.26 -2.42 -2.25
N LYS A 69 18.35 -3.47 -1.40
CA LYS A 69 18.15 -4.88 -1.82
C LYS A 69 16.71 -5.15 -2.24
N PHE A 70 15.73 -4.64 -1.49
CA PHE A 70 14.32 -4.72 -1.90
C PHE A 70 14.15 -4.09 -3.28
N ASP A 71 14.59 -2.85 -3.47
CA ASP A 71 14.46 -2.10 -4.72
C ASP A 71 15.14 -2.81 -5.89
N TYR A 72 16.35 -3.33 -5.67
CA TYR A 72 17.11 -4.10 -6.67
C TYR A 72 16.34 -5.33 -7.12
N TYR A 73 15.96 -6.21 -6.19
CA TYR A 73 15.29 -7.46 -6.53
C TYR A 73 13.86 -7.24 -7.05
N TYR A 74 13.13 -6.28 -6.49
CA TYR A 74 11.80 -5.93 -6.99
C TYR A 74 11.89 -5.46 -8.44
N THR A 75 12.79 -4.52 -8.75
CA THR A 75 12.98 -4.05 -10.13
C THR A 75 13.50 -5.17 -11.05
N LYS A 76 14.47 -5.98 -10.59
CA LYS A 76 15.06 -7.07 -11.38
C LYS A 76 14.05 -8.19 -11.67
N SER A 77 13.07 -8.39 -10.80
CA SER A 77 12.03 -9.39 -11.02
C SER A 77 11.07 -9.02 -12.14
N GLN A 78 10.98 -7.73 -12.50
CA GLN A 78 9.98 -7.23 -13.44
C GLN A 78 10.41 -7.43 -14.89
N SER A 79 9.48 -7.94 -15.70
CA SER A 79 9.54 -7.91 -17.16
C SER A 79 8.26 -7.28 -17.70
N GLU A 80 8.40 -6.41 -18.68
CA GLU A 80 7.26 -5.69 -19.27
C GLU A 80 6.82 -6.37 -20.56
N ILE A 81 5.50 -6.58 -20.67
CA ILE A 81 4.86 -7.05 -21.90
C ILE A 81 3.74 -6.10 -22.30
N VAL A 82 3.42 -6.10 -23.60
CA VAL A 82 2.22 -5.44 -24.12
C VAL A 82 1.14 -6.50 -24.31
N VAL A 83 0.00 -6.31 -23.66
CA VAL A 83 -1.16 -7.19 -23.78
C VAL A 83 -2.30 -6.48 -24.49
N VAL A 84 -3.09 -7.28 -25.20
CA VAL A 84 -4.29 -6.82 -25.90
C VAL A 84 -5.51 -7.21 -25.10
N LYS A 85 -6.42 -6.27 -24.86
CA LYS A 85 -7.71 -6.52 -24.20
C LYS A 85 -8.87 -5.96 -25.03
N PRO A 86 -10.04 -6.62 -24.98
CA PRO A 86 -11.24 -6.13 -25.65
C PRO A 86 -11.86 -4.94 -24.90
N ASP A 87 -11.63 -4.85 -23.58
CA ASP A 87 -12.18 -3.81 -22.73
C ASP A 87 -11.29 -2.57 -22.67
N LYS A 88 -11.93 -1.40 -22.56
CA LYS A 88 -11.24 -0.11 -22.43
C LYS A 88 -10.54 0.06 -21.07
N LYS A 89 -10.81 -0.82 -20.10
CA LYS A 89 -10.16 -0.82 -18.79
C LYS A 89 -9.56 -2.18 -18.52
N TYR A 90 -8.34 -2.20 -18.00
CA TYR A 90 -7.67 -3.40 -17.55
C TYR A 90 -6.88 -3.09 -16.28
N LEU A 91 -7.11 -3.87 -15.22
CA LEU A 91 -6.51 -3.64 -13.89
C LEU A 91 -6.68 -2.19 -13.39
N GLY A 92 -7.83 -1.58 -13.67
CA GLY A 92 -8.13 -0.19 -13.32
C GLY A 92 -7.43 0.87 -14.18
N GLN A 93 -6.55 0.48 -15.10
CA GLN A 93 -5.77 1.39 -15.95
C GLN A 93 -6.50 1.71 -17.26
N ASP A 94 -6.18 2.87 -17.82
CA ASP A 94 -6.48 3.22 -19.22
C ASP A 94 -5.46 2.58 -20.17
N PRO A 95 -5.83 2.34 -21.44
CA PRO A 95 -4.92 1.75 -22.41
C PRO A 95 -3.79 2.71 -22.76
N LEU A 96 -2.61 2.16 -23.04
CA LEU A 96 -1.46 2.90 -23.57
C LEU A 96 -1.80 3.50 -24.94
N LEU A 97 -2.48 2.71 -25.78
CA LEU A 97 -2.99 3.13 -27.08
C LEU A 97 -4.20 2.28 -27.49
N SER A 98 -4.98 2.81 -28.45
CA SER A 98 -6.11 2.11 -29.05
C SER A 98 -5.98 2.14 -30.57
N LEU A 99 -6.11 0.97 -31.19
CA LEU A 99 -6.10 0.80 -32.65
C LEU A 99 -7.43 0.23 -33.12
N LYS A 100 -7.65 0.23 -34.43
CA LYS A 100 -8.75 -0.50 -35.07
C LYS A 100 -8.23 -1.77 -35.71
N ASP A 101 -8.95 -2.86 -35.56
CA ASP A 101 -8.68 -4.09 -36.31
C ASP A 101 -9.15 -3.97 -37.78
N SER A 102 -8.96 -5.04 -38.55
CA SER A 102 -9.36 -5.11 -39.96
C SER A 102 -10.88 -4.99 -40.20
N THR A 103 -11.69 -5.17 -39.16
CA THR A 103 -13.16 -5.01 -39.20
C THR A 103 -13.62 -3.64 -38.69
N GLY A 104 -12.69 -2.79 -38.24
CA GLY A 104 -12.96 -1.45 -37.72
C GLY A 104 -13.25 -1.41 -36.21
N ASN A 105 -13.20 -2.54 -35.50
CA ASN A 105 -13.44 -2.60 -34.07
C ASN A 105 -12.24 -2.06 -33.29
N LYS A 106 -12.49 -1.38 -32.17
CA LYS A 106 -11.43 -0.87 -31.30
C LYS A 106 -10.77 -2.00 -30.52
N VAL A 107 -9.44 -1.99 -30.52
CA VAL A 107 -8.58 -2.88 -29.75
C VAL A 107 -7.72 -2.02 -28.82
N TYR A 108 -7.55 -2.46 -27.58
CA TYR A 108 -6.87 -1.70 -26.53
C TYR A 108 -5.60 -2.42 -26.09
N TYR A 109 -4.49 -1.68 -26.06
CA TYR A 109 -3.17 -2.20 -25.72
C TYR A 109 -2.77 -1.65 -24.36
N PHE A 110 -2.35 -2.55 -23.48
CA PHE A 110 -1.96 -2.23 -22.11
C PHE A 110 -0.54 -2.71 -21.85
N ARG A 111 0.15 -1.98 -20.96
CA ARG A 111 1.38 -2.44 -20.34
C ARG A 111 1.01 -3.38 -19.20
N GLU A 112 1.64 -4.55 -19.17
CA GLU A 112 1.51 -5.49 -18.06
C GLU A 112 2.89 -5.90 -17.59
N ILE A 113 3.08 -5.94 -16.28
CA ILE A 113 4.34 -6.35 -15.65
C ILE A 113 4.20 -7.79 -15.21
N ASN A 114 5.15 -8.63 -15.62
CA ASN A 114 5.32 -9.98 -15.12
C ASN A 114 6.49 -10.02 -14.16
N TYR A 115 6.45 -10.98 -13.24
CA TYR A 115 7.44 -11.13 -12.19
C TYR A 115 8.11 -12.48 -12.31
N ASP A 116 9.44 -12.51 -12.17
CA ASP A 116 10.17 -13.73 -11.86
C ASP A 116 9.98 -14.05 -10.37
N ASP A 117 9.33 -15.17 -10.08
CA ASP A 117 8.94 -15.56 -8.72
C ASP A 117 10.13 -15.70 -7.77
N ALA A 118 11.24 -16.26 -8.26
CA ALA A 118 12.43 -16.50 -7.44
C ALA A 118 13.11 -15.17 -7.07
N ILE A 119 13.20 -14.24 -8.01
CA ILE A 119 13.77 -12.91 -7.77
C ILE A 119 12.81 -12.06 -6.92
N PHE A 120 11.50 -12.12 -7.19
CA PHE A 120 10.49 -11.40 -6.41
C PHE A 120 10.50 -11.84 -4.94
N SER A 121 10.66 -13.14 -4.69
CA SER A 121 10.82 -13.66 -3.32
C SER A 121 12.01 -13.03 -2.58
N GLN A 122 13.12 -12.73 -3.27
CA GLN A 122 14.26 -12.04 -2.66
C GLN A 122 13.93 -10.60 -2.24
N ALA A 123 13.07 -9.91 -3.00
CA ALA A 123 12.56 -8.61 -2.60
C ALA A 123 11.73 -8.74 -1.31
N LEU A 124 10.78 -9.69 -1.26
CA LEU A 124 9.97 -9.92 -0.07
C LEU A 124 10.81 -10.30 1.15
N ASN A 125 11.85 -11.12 0.99
CA ASN A 125 12.78 -11.47 2.07
C ASN A 125 13.48 -10.24 2.65
N SER A 126 13.83 -9.27 1.80
CA SER A 126 14.45 -8.01 2.23
C SER A 126 13.45 -7.14 3.01
N ALA A 127 12.19 -7.05 2.55
CA ALA A 127 11.12 -6.36 3.27
C ALA A 127 10.80 -7.02 4.63
N GLU A 128 10.75 -8.35 4.70
CA GLU A 128 10.54 -9.07 5.95
C GLU A 128 11.65 -8.80 6.98
N ARG A 129 12.89 -8.73 6.52
CA ARG A 129 14.03 -8.40 7.38
C ARG A 129 13.95 -6.97 7.91
N LEU A 130 13.52 -6.01 7.08
CA LEU A 130 13.22 -4.64 7.53
C LEU A 130 12.12 -4.62 8.60
N ILE A 131 11.00 -5.31 8.35
CA ILE A 131 9.87 -5.37 9.28
C ILE A 131 10.29 -6.03 10.60
N SER A 132 11.16 -7.05 10.56
CA SER A 132 11.67 -7.71 11.76
C SER A 132 12.59 -6.81 12.59
N LEU A 133 13.49 -6.07 11.94
CA LEU A 133 14.43 -5.16 12.62
C LEU A 133 13.76 -3.87 13.10
N TYR A 134 12.74 -3.40 12.38
CA TYR A 134 12.05 -2.14 12.63
C TYR A 134 10.53 -2.36 12.72
N PRO A 135 10.03 -3.10 13.73
CA PRO A 135 8.64 -3.56 13.77
C PRO A 135 7.60 -2.46 13.95
N ASP A 136 8.03 -1.27 14.39
CA ASP A 136 7.21 -0.08 14.59
C ASP A 136 7.17 0.85 13.36
N GLU A 137 8.01 0.61 12.34
CA GLU A 137 8.01 1.38 11.09
C GLU A 137 7.00 0.77 10.11
N LEU A 138 5.96 1.53 9.78
CA LEU A 138 4.81 1.07 9.00
C LEU A 138 5.06 1.14 7.49
N ASP A 139 5.96 2.01 7.05
CA ASP A 139 6.40 2.18 5.66
C ASP A 139 6.97 0.87 5.08
N TYR A 140 7.73 0.07 5.84
CA TYR A 140 8.22 -1.24 5.36
C TYR A 140 7.11 -2.26 5.19
N ARG A 141 6.04 -2.16 5.97
CA ARG A 141 4.86 -3.00 5.81
C ARG A 141 4.07 -2.57 4.57
N PHE A 142 3.97 -1.27 4.33
CA PHE A 142 3.39 -0.75 3.09
C PHE A 142 4.21 -1.11 1.85
N LEU A 143 5.53 -1.10 1.96
CA LEU A 143 6.44 -1.57 0.91
C LEU A 143 6.09 -3.00 0.49
N LYS A 144 5.96 -3.91 1.45
CA LYS A 144 5.54 -5.29 1.20
C LYS A 144 4.12 -5.39 0.64
N ALA A 145 3.15 -4.68 1.21
CA ALA A 145 1.78 -4.70 0.74
C ALA A 145 1.67 -4.25 -0.73
N ASN A 146 2.34 -3.15 -1.08
CA ASN A 146 2.36 -2.62 -2.45
C ASN A 146 3.03 -3.59 -3.44
N ALA A 147 4.11 -4.26 -3.02
CA ALA A 147 4.77 -5.28 -3.81
C ALA A 147 3.83 -6.46 -4.12
N LEU A 148 3.12 -6.97 -3.10
CA LEU A 148 2.15 -8.07 -3.25
C LEU A 148 1.00 -7.68 -4.17
N ILE A 149 0.40 -6.50 -3.99
CA ILE A 149 -0.68 -6.01 -4.85
C ILE A 149 -0.22 -5.94 -6.32
N SER A 150 0.98 -5.42 -6.55
CA SER A 150 1.54 -5.27 -7.90
C SER A 150 1.86 -6.63 -8.55
N TYR A 151 2.32 -7.60 -7.75
CA TYR A 151 2.60 -8.96 -8.18
C TYR A 151 1.34 -9.74 -8.55
N GLU A 152 0.30 -9.64 -7.73
CA GLU A 152 -0.92 -10.45 -7.84
C GLU A 152 -1.96 -9.94 -8.84
N LYS A 153 -1.89 -8.66 -9.22
CA LYS A 153 -2.80 -8.04 -10.20
C LYS A 153 -4.27 -8.18 -9.78
N ASP A 154 -5.05 -9.01 -10.47
CA ASP A 154 -6.48 -9.23 -10.20
C ASP A 154 -6.76 -10.46 -9.32
N SER A 155 -5.73 -11.12 -8.80
CA SER A 155 -5.81 -12.29 -7.90
C SER A 155 -5.23 -12.00 -6.51
N PRO A 156 -5.80 -11.06 -5.73
CA PRO A 156 -5.17 -10.39 -4.59
C PRO A 156 -5.13 -11.20 -3.27
N ASP A 157 -4.96 -12.52 -3.32
CA ASP A 157 -5.13 -13.39 -2.16
C ASP A 157 -4.04 -13.18 -1.10
N MET A 158 -2.77 -13.10 -1.51
CA MET A 158 -1.62 -12.83 -0.62
C MET A 158 -1.64 -11.40 -0.08
N ALA A 159 -1.98 -10.42 -0.91
CA ALA A 159 -2.13 -9.03 -0.51
C ALA A 159 -3.26 -8.88 0.52
N TYR A 160 -4.40 -9.54 0.29
CA TYR A 160 -5.50 -9.56 1.25
C TYR A 160 -5.11 -10.25 2.56
N ALA A 161 -4.45 -11.41 2.49
CA ALA A 161 -3.97 -12.13 3.68
C ALA A 161 -3.02 -11.25 4.49
N TYR A 162 -2.06 -10.62 3.83
CA TYR A 162 -1.08 -9.75 4.47
C TYR A 162 -1.71 -8.49 5.08
N LEU A 163 -2.61 -7.81 4.36
CA LEU A 163 -3.33 -6.64 4.89
C LEU A 163 -4.25 -7.02 6.06
N SER A 164 -4.89 -8.18 6.01
CA SER A 164 -5.71 -8.70 7.12
C SER A 164 -4.89 -8.99 8.37
N GLU A 165 -3.70 -9.56 8.19
CA GLU A 165 -2.73 -9.75 9.27
C GLU A 165 -2.28 -8.39 9.81
N LEU A 166 -1.93 -7.43 8.95
CA LEU A 166 -1.52 -6.09 9.34
C LEU A 166 -2.60 -5.36 10.16
N ILE A 167 -3.88 -5.49 9.77
CA ILE A 167 -5.01 -4.98 10.56
C ILE A 167 -5.06 -5.66 11.94
N SER A 168 -4.79 -6.97 12.02
CA SER A 168 -4.74 -7.70 13.29
C SER A 168 -3.61 -7.20 14.18
N VAL A 169 -2.41 -7.03 13.61
CA VAL A 169 -1.25 -6.44 14.30
C VAL A 169 -1.59 -5.05 14.80
N ASN A 170 -2.18 -4.19 13.97
CA ASN A 170 -2.58 -2.86 14.39
C ASN A 170 -3.57 -2.90 15.57
N SER A 171 -4.56 -3.79 15.54
CA SER A 171 -5.55 -3.92 16.62
C SER A 171 -4.99 -4.40 17.96
N SER A 172 -3.83 -5.06 17.97
CA SER A 172 -3.16 -5.53 19.19
C SER A 172 -2.06 -4.58 19.69
N ARG A 173 -1.75 -3.52 18.94
CA ARG A 173 -0.70 -2.56 19.30
C ARG A 173 -1.18 -1.58 20.36
N THR A 174 -0.25 -1.22 21.24
CA THR A 174 -0.39 -0.14 22.22
C THR A 174 0.51 1.05 21.92
N LYS A 175 1.43 0.90 20.95
CA LYS A 175 2.34 1.95 20.49
C LYS A 175 1.88 2.51 19.14
N PRO A 176 2.01 3.83 18.92
CA PRO A 176 1.78 4.39 17.60
C PRO A 176 2.74 3.78 16.58
N TRP A 177 2.35 3.86 15.31
CA TRP A 177 3.24 3.56 14.20
C TRP A 177 4.23 4.69 13.98
N ASN A 178 5.36 4.37 13.36
CA ASN A 178 6.30 5.33 12.81
C ASN A 178 6.26 5.27 11.27
N ILE A 179 6.55 6.40 10.62
CA ILE A 179 6.91 6.51 9.21
C ILE A 179 8.19 7.31 9.15
N GLU A 180 9.25 6.77 8.55
CA GLU A 180 10.57 7.41 8.50
C GLU A 180 11.03 7.90 9.90
N GLY A 181 10.76 7.12 10.95
CA GLY A 181 11.11 7.45 12.33
C GLY A 181 10.21 8.49 13.02
N LYS A 182 9.16 9.00 12.35
CA LYS A 182 8.19 9.95 12.91
C LYS A 182 6.93 9.23 13.37
N LYS A 183 6.49 9.51 14.60
CA LYS A 183 5.26 8.95 15.16
C LYS A 183 4.03 9.46 14.40
N MET A 184 3.13 8.54 14.10
CA MET A 184 1.85 8.82 13.47
C MET A 184 0.72 8.86 14.48
N ASP A 185 -0.32 9.64 14.18
CA ASP A 185 -1.56 9.63 14.94
C ASP A 185 -2.38 8.34 14.68
N GLU A 186 -3.42 8.15 15.49
CA GLU A 186 -4.29 6.97 15.43
C GLU A 186 -5.16 6.92 14.16
N GLY A 187 -5.38 8.07 13.50
CA GLY A 187 -6.16 8.17 12.27
C GLY A 187 -5.38 7.76 11.02
N PHE A 188 -4.05 7.84 11.06
CA PHE A 188 -3.20 7.52 9.91
C PHE A 188 -3.39 6.09 9.40
N PHE A 189 -3.46 5.09 10.28
CA PHE A 189 -3.60 3.70 9.87
C PHE A 189 -4.93 3.42 9.14
N PRO A 190 -6.12 3.76 9.68
CA PRO A 190 -7.37 3.58 8.94
C PRO A 190 -7.40 4.37 7.62
N ASP A 191 -6.83 5.57 7.57
CA ASP A 191 -6.76 6.34 6.32
C ASP A 191 -5.89 5.63 5.27
N ALA A 192 -4.73 5.09 5.67
CA ALA A 192 -3.91 4.28 4.77
C ALA A 192 -4.64 2.99 4.31
N MET A 193 -5.39 2.33 5.21
CA MET A 193 -6.20 1.16 4.84
C MET A 193 -7.34 1.49 3.88
N GLN A 194 -7.88 2.70 3.95
CA GLN A 194 -8.87 3.19 2.99
C GLN A 194 -8.26 3.31 1.57
N GLU A 195 -6.99 3.72 1.44
CA GLU A 195 -6.32 3.75 0.15
C GLU A 195 -6.08 2.35 -0.45
N TYR A 196 -5.83 1.34 0.39
CA TYR A 196 -5.81 -0.05 -0.09
C TYR A 196 -7.20 -0.53 -0.53
N CYS A 197 -8.26 -0.19 0.21
CA CYS A 197 -9.64 -0.45 -0.23
C CYS A 197 -9.90 0.19 -1.60
N ARG A 198 -9.51 1.45 -1.78
CA ARG A 198 -9.63 2.17 -3.06
C ARG A 198 -8.86 1.49 -4.20
N THR A 199 -7.68 0.97 -3.91
CA THR A 199 -6.87 0.22 -4.88
C THR A 199 -7.63 -0.98 -5.42
N PHE A 200 -8.17 -1.82 -4.54
CA PHE A 200 -8.94 -3.01 -4.97
C PHE A 200 -10.27 -2.65 -5.66
N TYR A 201 -10.93 -1.58 -5.23
CA TYR A 201 -12.09 -1.04 -5.93
C TYR A 201 -11.73 -0.60 -7.36
N SER A 202 -10.59 0.06 -7.53
CA SER A 202 -10.16 0.61 -8.83
C SER A 202 -9.78 -0.49 -9.82
N VAL A 203 -9.22 -1.61 -9.36
CA VAL A 203 -8.97 -2.80 -10.19
C VAL A 203 -10.27 -3.34 -10.79
N GLY A 204 -11.35 -3.34 -9.99
CA GLY A 204 -12.72 -3.64 -10.44
C GLY A 204 -12.99 -5.09 -10.87
N SER A 205 -12.06 -6.02 -10.67
CA SER A 205 -12.29 -7.44 -10.92
C SER A 205 -13.23 -8.04 -9.85
N GLY A 206 -13.87 -9.17 -10.15
CA GLY A 206 -14.72 -9.84 -9.16
C GLY A 206 -13.97 -10.20 -7.87
N SER A 207 -12.74 -10.66 -7.99
CA SER A 207 -11.85 -10.98 -6.87
C SER A 207 -11.44 -9.73 -6.08
N SER A 208 -11.06 -8.64 -6.78
CA SER A 208 -10.67 -7.40 -6.12
C SER A 208 -11.85 -6.74 -5.41
N MET A 209 -13.06 -6.80 -5.98
CA MET A 209 -14.28 -6.30 -5.33
C MET A 209 -14.63 -7.08 -4.06
N LYS A 210 -14.37 -8.39 -4.01
CA LYS A 210 -14.53 -9.19 -2.79
C LYS A 210 -13.54 -8.77 -1.70
N VAL A 211 -12.28 -8.51 -2.07
CA VAL A 211 -11.26 -8.01 -1.12
C VAL A 211 -11.62 -6.61 -0.62
N PHE A 212 -12.04 -5.71 -1.53
CA PHE A 212 -12.54 -4.37 -1.17
C PHE A 212 -13.65 -4.46 -0.11
N PHE A 213 -14.62 -5.34 -0.30
CA PHE A 213 -15.68 -5.59 0.66
C PHE A 213 -15.15 -6.16 1.98
N ALA A 214 -14.34 -7.22 1.93
CA ALA A 214 -13.84 -7.92 3.12
C ALA A 214 -12.99 -7.00 4.02
N LEU A 215 -12.08 -6.23 3.43
CA LEU A 215 -11.31 -5.22 4.17
C LEU A 215 -12.22 -4.14 4.76
N SER A 216 -13.15 -3.61 3.96
CA SER A 216 -14.09 -2.58 4.44
C SER A 216 -14.97 -3.10 5.58
N GLU A 217 -15.44 -4.34 5.53
CA GLU A 217 -16.22 -4.94 6.60
C GLU A 217 -15.41 -5.06 7.88
N ARG A 218 -14.18 -5.57 7.79
CA ARG A 218 -13.27 -5.70 8.94
C ARG A 218 -12.95 -4.34 9.55
N LEU A 219 -12.59 -3.36 8.73
CA LEU A 219 -12.24 -2.01 9.16
C LEU A 219 -13.44 -1.26 9.75
N SER A 220 -14.66 -1.45 9.21
CA SER A 220 -15.88 -0.84 9.75
C SER A 220 -16.19 -1.32 11.19
N LYS A 221 -15.79 -2.54 11.55
CA LYS A 221 -15.95 -3.06 12.91
C LYS A 221 -14.92 -2.48 13.87
N LEU A 222 -13.70 -2.26 13.41
CA LEU A 222 -12.61 -1.69 14.21
C LEU A 222 -12.73 -0.16 14.36
N TYR A 223 -13.24 0.52 13.33
CA TYR A 223 -13.38 1.96 13.27
C TYR A 223 -14.84 2.34 13.01
N PRO A 224 -15.77 2.07 13.96
CA PRO A 224 -17.21 2.24 13.74
C PRO A 224 -17.64 3.69 13.52
N GLU A 225 -16.83 4.67 13.94
CA GLU A 225 -17.09 6.09 13.67
C GLU A 225 -16.50 6.57 12.33
N ASN A 226 -15.63 5.78 11.69
CA ASN A 226 -15.18 6.07 10.32
C ASN A 226 -16.24 5.59 9.32
N MET A 227 -17.09 6.52 8.88
CA MET A 227 -18.18 6.23 7.95
C MET A 227 -17.71 5.82 6.54
N CYS A 228 -16.45 6.07 6.18
CA CYS A 228 -15.91 5.73 4.86
C CYS A 228 -16.02 4.23 4.57
N PHE A 229 -15.68 3.38 5.55
CA PHE A 229 -15.79 1.92 5.41
C PHE A 229 -17.24 1.45 5.25
N LEU A 230 -18.19 2.13 5.88
CA LEU A 230 -19.61 1.83 5.70
C LEU A 230 -20.12 2.24 4.31
N SER A 231 -19.62 3.37 3.79
CA SER A 231 -19.83 3.80 2.40
C SER A 231 -19.21 2.84 1.39
N ASN A 232 -18.04 2.25 1.68
CA ASN A 232 -17.43 1.23 0.85
C ASN A 232 -18.31 -0.03 0.76
N ILE A 233 -18.82 -0.52 1.89
CA ILE A 233 -19.76 -1.66 1.95
C ILE A 233 -21.01 -1.37 1.11
N ALA A 234 -21.56 -0.15 1.20
CA ALA A 234 -22.68 0.27 0.37
C ALA A 234 -22.34 0.25 -1.13
N THR A 235 -21.14 0.73 -1.49
CA THR A 235 -20.62 0.73 -2.86
C THR A 235 -20.49 -0.69 -3.41
N TYR A 236 -19.97 -1.64 -2.62
CA TYR A 236 -19.90 -3.05 -3.03
C TYR A 236 -21.28 -3.59 -3.38
N TYR A 237 -22.28 -3.39 -2.50
CA TYR A 237 -23.64 -3.84 -2.79
C TYR A 237 -24.26 -3.15 -4.00
N MET A 238 -23.90 -1.89 -4.26
CA MET A 238 -24.42 -1.14 -5.40
C MET A 238 -23.81 -1.59 -6.74
N VAL A 239 -22.51 -1.89 -6.74
CA VAL A 239 -21.70 -2.08 -7.96
C VAL A 239 -21.45 -3.55 -8.26
N ALA A 240 -21.00 -4.34 -7.28
CA ALA A 240 -20.61 -5.74 -7.51
C ALA A 240 -21.81 -6.70 -7.39
N GLU A 241 -22.68 -6.49 -6.40
CA GLU A 241 -23.83 -7.37 -6.15
C GLU A 241 -25.12 -6.90 -6.83
N GLU A 242 -25.12 -5.69 -7.41
CA GLU A 242 -26.28 -5.06 -8.03
C GLU A 242 -27.55 -5.05 -7.14
N LYS A 243 -27.36 -4.83 -5.83
CA LYS A 243 -28.40 -4.77 -4.79
C LYS A 243 -28.61 -3.31 -4.31
N PRO A 244 -29.18 -2.41 -5.13
CA PRO A 244 -29.28 -0.99 -4.82
C PRO A 244 -30.15 -0.70 -3.59
N LYS A 245 -31.17 -1.53 -3.30
CA LYS A 245 -31.97 -1.42 -2.06
C LYS A 245 -31.12 -1.63 -0.81
N LEU A 246 -30.19 -2.59 -0.85
CA LEU A 246 -29.28 -2.86 0.26
C LEU A 246 -28.21 -1.78 0.37
N ALA A 247 -27.66 -1.32 -0.75
CA ALA A 247 -26.76 -0.17 -0.77
C ALA A 247 -27.39 1.08 -0.13
N LEU A 248 -28.64 1.41 -0.49
CA LEU A 248 -29.40 2.50 0.13
C LEU A 248 -29.53 2.35 1.64
N LYS A 249 -29.72 1.13 2.16
CA LYS A 249 -29.78 0.89 3.61
C LYS A 249 -28.47 1.31 4.28
N TYR A 250 -27.32 1.00 3.68
CA TYR A 250 -26.01 1.36 4.22
C TYR A 250 -25.69 2.84 4.06
N TYR A 251 -25.93 3.45 2.89
CA TYR A 251 -25.76 4.90 2.74
C TYR A 251 -26.65 5.69 3.71
N ASN A 252 -27.89 5.25 3.95
CA ASN A 252 -28.74 5.88 4.96
C ASN A 252 -28.21 5.73 6.40
N LYS A 253 -27.41 4.69 6.71
CA LYS A 253 -26.72 4.61 8.00
C LYS A 253 -25.62 5.66 8.10
N VAL A 254 -24.86 5.87 7.03
CA VAL A 254 -23.87 6.95 6.94
C VAL A 254 -24.53 8.32 7.14
N LEU A 255 -25.59 8.60 6.37
CA LEU A 255 -26.31 9.88 6.41
C LEU A 255 -27.03 10.18 7.75
N LYS A 256 -27.23 9.16 8.60
CA LYS A 256 -27.73 9.36 9.96
C LYS A 256 -26.65 9.95 10.88
N LYS A 257 -25.39 9.63 10.64
CA LYS A 257 -24.22 10.09 11.41
C LYS A 257 -23.63 11.37 10.81
N VAL A 258 -23.44 11.39 9.49
CA VAL A 258 -22.86 12.52 8.73
C VAL A 258 -23.88 12.96 7.68
N LYS A 259 -24.70 13.95 8.02
CA LYS A 259 -25.91 14.31 7.25
C LYS A 259 -25.62 14.93 5.88
N ASP A 260 -24.45 15.50 5.72
CA ASP A 260 -23.94 16.19 4.54
C ASP A 260 -22.84 15.39 3.83
N ASP A 261 -22.65 14.09 4.13
CA ASP A 261 -21.68 13.26 3.42
C ASP A 261 -21.98 13.23 1.90
N GLU A 262 -21.16 13.93 1.12
CA GLU A 262 -21.36 14.12 -0.32
C GLU A 262 -21.40 12.77 -1.06
N VAL A 263 -20.49 11.86 -0.71
CA VAL A 263 -20.35 10.57 -1.37
C VAL A 263 -21.61 9.73 -1.12
N ALA A 264 -22.06 9.65 0.12
CA ALA A 264 -23.27 8.93 0.49
C ALA A 264 -24.52 9.56 -0.11
N LEU A 265 -24.62 10.90 -0.21
CA LEU A 265 -25.74 11.59 -0.86
C LEU A 265 -25.79 11.30 -2.37
N ARG A 266 -24.67 11.46 -3.08
CA ARG A 266 -24.58 11.19 -4.52
C ARG A 266 -24.90 9.73 -4.82
N ASN A 267 -24.32 8.80 -4.06
CA ASN A 267 -24.57 7.39 -4.28
C ASN A 267 -25.98 6.96 -3.84
N SER A 268 -26.57 7.61 -2.84
CA SER A 268 -27.99 7.40 -2.50
C SER A 268 -28.92 7.84 -3.62
N TYR A 269 -28.64 8.97 -4.28
CA TYR A 269 -29.39 9.41 -5.45
C TYR A 269 -29.31 8.36 -6.58
N VAL A 270 -28.10 7.89 -6.91
CA VAL A 270 -27.89 6.85 -7.94
C VAL A 270 -28.60 5.55 -7.58
N ALA A 271 -28.50 5.10 -6.32
CA ALA A 271 -29.15 3.88 -5.88
C ALA A 271 -30.68 4.01 -5.87
N ALA A 272 -31.23 5.17 -5.49
CA ALA A 272 -32.67 5.44 -5.60
C ALA A 272 -33.15 5.38 -7.06
N ARG A 273 -32.36 5.91 -8.00
CA ARG A 273 -32.62 5.82 -9.44
C ARG A 273 -32.62 4.37 -9.93
N LYS A 274 -31.62 3.58 -9.54
CA LYS A 274 -31.58 2.13 -9.85
C LYS A 274 -32.76 1.36 -9.25
N CYS A 275 -33.34 1.83 -8.15
CA CYS A 275 -34.56 1.27 -7.57
C CYS A 275 -35.87 1.76 -8.20
N GLY A 276 -35.84 2.73 -9.13
CA GLY A 276 -37.04 3.37 -9.66
C GLY A 276 -37.85 4.15 -8.62
N ASN A 277 -37.20 4.65 -7.55
CA ASN A 277 -37.88 5.34 -6.46
C ASN A 277 -37.73 6.86 -6.59
N GLU A 278 -38.64 7.48 -7.34
CA GLU A 278 -38.63 8.92 -7.64
C GLU A 278 -38.68 9.78 -6.37
N LYS A 279 -39.50 9.39 -5.38
CA LYS A 279 -39.60 10.12 -4.10
C LYS A 279 -38.25 10.19 -3.37
N LEU A 280 -37.50 9.08 -3.35
CA LEU A 280 -36.17 9.06 -2.76
C LEU A 280 -35.16 9.82 -3.63
N MET A 281 -35.24 9.72 -4.95
CA MET A 281 -34.39 10.51 -5.84
C MET A 281 -34.54 12.01 -5.59
N GLU A 282 -35.77 12.54 -5.56
CA GLU A 282 -36.03 13.95 -5.30
C GLU A 282 -35.59 14.37 -3.89
N LYS A 283 -35.79 13.50 -2.90
CA LYS A 283 -35.26 13.73 -1.54
C LYS A 283 -33.73 13.93 -1.56
N TYR A 284 -32.98 12.99 -2.15
CA TYR A 284 -31.51 13.08 -2.15
C TYR A 284 -31.01 14.22 -3.04
N ARG A 285 -31.68 14.49 -4.17
CA ARG A 285 -31.40 15.66 -5.02
C ARG A 285 -31.58 16.96 -4.24
N GLY A 286 -32.69 17.11 -3.52
CA GLY A 286 -32.94 18.28 -2.69
C GLY A 286 -31.90 18.47 -1.58
N LEU A 287 -31.40 17.38 -0.98
CA LEU A 287 -30.31 17.43 -0.02
C LEU A 287 -28.98 17.84 -0.66
N LEU A 288 -28.66 17.33 -1.85
CA LEU A 288 -27.47 17.73 -2.60
C LEU A 288 -27.49 19.23 -2.93
N VAL A 289 -28.66 19.79 -3.31
CA VAL A 289 -28.83 21.24 -3.51
C VAL A 289 -28.68 21.99 -2.20
N LYS A 290 -29.36 21.54 -1.13
CA LYS A 290 -29.32 22.17 0.19
C LYS A 290 -27.90 22.33 0.73
N TYR A 291 -27.04 21.34 0.51
CA TYR A 291 -25.65 21.37 0.96
C TYR A 291 -24.66 21.92 -0.09
N GLY A 292 -25.16 22.38 -1.25
CA GLY A 292 -24.32 23.06 -2.27
C GLY A 292 -23.52 22.14 -3.19
N TYR A 293 -23.81 20.84 -3.23
CA TYR A 293 -23.09 19.87 -4.08
C TYR A 293 -23.57 19.85 -5.53
N VAL A 294 -24.76 20.37 -5.80
CA VAL A 294 -25.34 20.55 -7.14
C VAL A 294 -26.13 21.86 -7.19
N LYS A 295 -26.20 22.45 -8.39
CA LYS A 295 -27.00 23.65 -8.66
C LYS A 295 -28.45 23.29 -8.95
#